data_AF-A0A1F7AJ98-F1
#
_entry.id   AF-A0A1F7AJ98-F1
#
_cell.length_a   1.000
_cell.length_b   1.000
_cell.length_c   1.000
_cell.angle_alpha   90.00
_cell.angle_beta   90.00
_cell.angle_gamma   90.00
#
_symmetry.space_group_name_H-M   'P 1'
#
loop_
_entity.id
_entity.type
_entity.pdbx_description
1 polymer ?
#
loop_
_entity_poly.entity_id
_entity_poly.type
_entity_poly.pdbx_seq_one_letter_code
_entity_poly.pdbx_strand_id
1 'polypeptide(L)'
;MIVLSSCGGSAGGNISENAGKAMAETACLLFDEEVSLGDMPSLTEDIMAEYGFEDAEAIDTYLANVRGTEEINLVSEAARTHLETTCGDALEASGVSAADLAEAMVSES
;
A
#
# COMPACT_ATOMS: atom_id res chain seq x y z
N MET A 1 -36.01 12.49 -10.53
CA MET A 1 -35.52 11.94 -9.26
C MET A 1 -35.39 10.44 -9.42
N ILE A 2 -34.18 9.98 -9.76
CA ILE A 2 -33.79 8.57 -9.67
C ILE A 2 -32.48 8.62 -8.90
N VAL A 3 -32.55 8.19 -7.64
CA VAL A 3 -31.42 8.08 -6.72
C VAL A 3 -30.88 6.67 -6.93
N LEU A 4 -29.79 6.56 -7.69
CA LEU A 4 -28.95 5.37 -7.69
C LEU A 4 -27.81 5.66 -6.71
N SER A 5 -28.00 5.25 -5.46
CA SER A 5 -26.95 5.17 -4.46
C SER A 5 -25.91 4.16 -4.95
N SER A 6 -24.80 4.63 -5.51
CA SER A 6 -23.64 3.77 -5.76
C SER A 6 -22.96 3.50 -4.42
N CYS A 7 -23.25 2.34 -3.82
CA CYS A 7 -22.31 1.68 -2.93
C CYS A 7 -21.10 1.23 -3.77
N GLY A 8 -19.88 1.52 -3.27
CA GLY A 8 -18.61 1.05 -3.84
C GLY A 8 -17.73 2.21 -4.27
N GLY A 9 -17.00 2.81 -3.30
CA GLY A 9 -16.10 3.91 -3.55
C GLY A 9 -14.95 3.53 -4.49
N SER A 10 -14.77 4.36 -5.53
CA SER A 10 -13.56 4.59 -6.30
C SER A 10 -12.56 3.45 -6.51
N ALA A 11 -12.86 2.55 -7.45
CA ALA A 11 -11.81 1.94 -8.30
C ALA A 11 -11.28 2.97 -9.33
N GLY A 12 -10.85 4.14 -8.82
CA GLY A 12 -10.47 5.32 -9.59
C GLY A 12 -9.47 6.20 -8.85
N GLY A 13 -8.65 5.59 -7.98
CA GLY A 13 -7.47 6.23 -7.42
C GLY A 13 -6.37 6.40 -8.48
N ASN A 14 -5.48 7.38 -8.29
CA ASN A 14 -4.27 7.48 -9.09
C ASN A 14 -3.43 6.20 -8.87
N ILE A 15 -2.85 5.62 -9.93
CA ILE A 15 -2.01 4.42 -9.84
C ILE A 15 -0.88 4.56 -8.80
N SER A 16 -0.33 5.78 -8.63
CA SER A 16 0.64 6.08 -7.57
C SER A 16 0.07 5.88 -6.17
N GLU A 17 -1.15 6.35 -5.95
CA GLU A 17 -1.84 6.24 -4.67
C GLU A 17 -2.19 4.79 -4.36
N ASN A 18 -2.66 4.05 -5.36
CA ASN A 18 -2.95 2.62 -5.23
C ASN A 18 -1.69 1.81 -4.90
N ALA A 19 -0.56 2.07 -5.58
CA ALA A 19 0.71 1.42 -5.27
C ALA A 19 1.14 1.66 -3.83
N GLY A 20 1.04 2.92 -3.36
CA GLY A 20 1.38 3.28 -1.99
C GLY A 20 0.52 2.55 -0.96
N LYS A 21 -0.80 2.50 -1.17
CA LYS A 21 -1.72 1.78 -0.27
C LYS A 21 -1.47 0.28 -0.25
N ALA A 22 -1.31 -0.34 -1.41
CA ALA A 22 -1.09 -1.79 -1.51
C ALA A 22 0.19 -2.23 -0.78
N MET A 23 1.28 -1.48 -0.94
CA MET A 23 2.53 -1.73 -0.22
C MET A 23 2.40 -1.51 1.28
N ALA A 24 1.74 -0.43 1.69
CA ALA A 24 1.52 -0.13 3.10
C ALA A 24 0.67 -1.20 3.79
N GLU A 25 -0.44 -1.61 3.17
CA GLU A 25 -1.34 -2.63 3.70
C GLU A 25 -0.65 -4.00 3.80
N THR A 26 0.12 -4.36 2.76
CA THR A 26 0.96 -5.56 2.77
C THR A 26 1.97 -5.54 3.92
N ALA A 27 2.63 -4.40 4.16
CA ALA A 27 3.57 -4.29 5.26
C ALA A 27 2.89 -4.33 6.63
N CYS A 28 1.66 -3.81 6.75
CA CYS A 28 0.90 -3.88 7.99
C CYS A 28 0.59 -5.33 8.41
N LEU A 29 0.52 -6.29 7.48
CA LEU A 29 0.33 -7.71 7.79
C LEU A 29 1.43 -8.27 8.73
N LEU A 30 2.65 -7.69 8.71
CA LEU A 30 3.73 -8.12 9.60
C LEU A 30 3.47 -7.81 11.08
N PHE A 31 2.56 -6.88 11.34
CA PHE A 31 2.20 -6.42 12.68
C PHE A 31 0.85 -6.97 13.14
N ASP A 32 0.12 -7.66 12.27
CA ASP A 32 -1.15 -8.26 12.59
C ASP A 32 -0.94 -9.66 13.19
N GLU A 33 -1.20 -9.79 14.50
CA GLU A 33 -1.06 -11.05 15.24
C GLU A 33 -2.06 -12.14 14.79
N GLU A 34 -3.13 -11.77 14.10
CA GLU A 34 -4.10 -12.72 13.53
C GLU A 34 -3.62 -13.31 12.19
N VAL A 35 -2.64 -12.69 11.55
CA VAL A 35 -2.08 -13.13 10.27
C VAL A 35 -0.94 -14.12 10.48
N SER A 36 -1.13 -15.33 10.00
CA SER A 36 -0.05 -16.32 9.92
C SER A 36 0.93 -15.96 8.81
N LEU A 37 2.23 -16.08 9.09
CA LEU A 37 3.29 -15.94 8.07
C LEU A 37 3.08 -16.86 6.85
N GLY A 38 2.40 -17.99 7.03
CA GLY A 38 2.07 -18.91 5.93
C GLY A 38 0.98 -18.41 4.99
N ASP A 39 0.10 -17.51 5.45
CA ASP A 39 -1.03 -16.97 4.70
C ASP A 39 -0.68 -15.62 4.04
N MET A 40 0.42 -14.99 4.45
CA MET A 40 0.88 -13.71 3.92
C MET A 40 1.00 -13.69 2.38
N PRO A 41 1.56 -14.71 1.70
CA PRO A 41 1.67 -14.66 0.24
C PRO A 41 0.32 -14.49 -0.46
N SER A 42 -0.70 -15.25 -0.05
CA SER A 42 -2.04 -15.14 -0.61
C SER A 42 -2.71 -13.81 -0.25
N LEU A 43 -2.54 -13.33 0.99
CA LEU A 43 -3.09 -12.04 1.41
C LEU A 43 -2.44 -10.87 0.67
N THR A 44 -1.13 -10.95 0.41
CA THR A 44 -0.42 -9.97 -0.41
C THR A 44 -0.99 -9.95 -1.83
N GLU A 45 -1.18 -11.10 -2.47
CA GLU A 45 -1.79 -11.17 -3.81
C GLU A 45 -3.21 -10.57 -3.82
N ASP A 46 -4.02 -10.88 -2.81
CA ASP A 46 -5.38 -10.34 -2.67
C ASP A 46 -5.38 -8.81 -2.51
N ILE A 47 -4.48 -8.27 -1.66
CA ILE A 47 -4.29 -6.82 -1.48
C ILE A 47 -3.85 -6.16 -2.79
N MET A 48 -2.84 -6.72 -3.48
CA MET A 48 -2.35 -6.16 -4.74
C MET A 48 -3.49 -6.08 -5.77
N ALA A 49 -4.29 -7.15 -5.89
CA ALA A 49 -5.43 -7.22 -6.79
C ALA A 49 -6.52 -6.20 -6.44
N GLU A 50 -6.79 -5.97 -5.15
CA GLU A 50 -7.75 -4.93 -4.70
C GLU A 50 -7.36 -3.53 -5.18
N TYR A 51 -6.06 -3.23 -5.19
CA TYR A 51 -5.53 -1.96 -5.67
C TYR A 51 -5.23 -1.91 -7.18
N GLY A 52 -5.55 -2.97 -7.91
CA GLY A 52 -5.45 -3.03 -9.37
C GLY A 52 -4.09 -3.45 -9.91
N PHE A 53 -3.27 -4.12 -9.09
CA PHE A 53 -2.03 -4.76 -9.49
C PHE A 53 -2.21 -6.27 -9.60
N GLU A 54 -1.61 -6.88 -10.62
CA GLU A 54 -1.72 -8.33 -10.83
C GLU A 54 -0.96 -9.11 -9.76
N ASP A 55 0.18 -8.58 -9.33
CA ASP A 55 1.06 -9.16 -8.32
C ASP A 55 2.04 -8.08 -7.79
N ALA A 56 2.94 -8.49 -6.91
CA ALA A 56 4.00 -7.60 -6.40
C ALA A 56 5.00 -7.18 -7.50
N GLU A 57 5.27 -8.02 -8.51
CA GLU A 57 6.20 -7.70 -9.60
C GLU A 57 5.67 -6.55 -10.48
N ALA A 58 4.35 -6.45 -10.65
CA ALA A 58 3.68 -5.35 -11.32
C ALA A 58 3.87 -4.02 -10.56
N ILE A 59 3.87 -4.05 -9.22
CA ILE A 59 4.19 -2.86 -8.40
C ILE A 59 5.67 -2.51 -8.54
N ASP A 60 6.58 -3.48 -8.41
CA ASP A 60 8.03 -3.23 -8.54
C ASP A 60 8.36 -2.60 -9.91
N THR A 61 7.77 -3.15 -10.97
CA THR A 61 7.88 -2.60 -12.33
C THR A 61 7.34 -1.18 -12.42
N TYR A 62 6.20 -0.90 -11.79
CA TYR A 62 5.64 0.44 -11.73
C TYR A 62 6.58 1.41 -11.01
N LEU A 63 7.08 1.06 -9.83
CA LEU A 63 8.00 1.89 -9.03
C LEU A 63 9.29 2.19 -9.77
N ALA A 64 9.86 1.19 -10.45
CA ALA A 64 11.05 1.37 -11.28
C ALA A 64 10.82 2.41 -12.40
N ASN A 65 9.62 2.43 -13.00
CA ASN A 65 9.27 3.37 -14.06
C ASN A 65 9.05 4.81 -13.57
N VAL A 66 8.52 4.97 -12.35
CA VAL A 66 8.23 6.30 -11.78
C VAL A 66 9.34 6.83 -10.87
N ARG A 67 10.41 6.07 -10.68
CA ARG A 67 11.55 6.50 -9.85
C ARG A 67 12.17 7.80 -10.36
N GLY A 68 12.34 8.75 -9.44
CA GLY A 68 12.91 10.07 -9.74
C GLY A 68 11.93 11.05 -10.40
N THR A 69 10.65 10.69 -10.55
CA THR A 69 9.58 11.60 -10.98
C THR A 69 8.80 12.14 -9.77
N GLU A 70 7.85 13.05 -9.99
CA GLU A 70 6.95 13.50 -8.92
C GLU A 70 5.98 12.39 -8.48
N GLU A 71 5.74 11.37 -9.32
CA GLU A 71 4.83 10.27 -9.00
C GLU A 71 5.36 9.38 -7.87
N ILE A 72 6.68 9.20 -7.75
CA ILE A 72 7.24 8.42 -6.63
C ILE A 72 6.97 9.09 -5.28
N ASN A 73 6.86 10.42 -5.25
CA ASN A 73 6.50 11.15 -4.03
C ASN A 73 5.03 10.91 -3.67
N LEU A 74 4.15 10.80 -4.67
CA LEU A 74 2.73 10.45 -4.45
C LEU A 74 2.59 9.03 -3.92
N VAL A 75 3.39 8.09 -4.43
CA VAL A 75 3.45 6.71 -3.89
C VAL A 75 3.87 6.74 -2.42
N SER A 76 4.98 7.41 -2.12
CA SER A 76 5.52 7.48 -0.76
C SER A 76 4.54 8.17 0.21
N GLU A 77 3.88 9.25 -0.22
CA GLU A 77 2.89 9.96 0.59
C GLU A 77 1.65 9.09 0.87
N ALA A 78 1.17 8.37 -0.14
CA ALA A 78 0.05 7.43 0.02
C ALA A 78 0.42 6.28 0.96
N ALA A 79 1.60 5.70 0.80
CA ALA A 79 2.11 4.64 1.67
C ALA A 79 2.22 5.12 3.12
N ARG A 80 2.86 6.27 3.36
CA ARG A 80 2.98 6.85 4.70
C ARG A 80 1.61 7.07 5.34
N THR A 81 0.71 7.73 4.63
CA THR A 81 -0.64 8.03 5.14
C THR A 81 -1.36 6.75 5.53
N HIS A 82 -1.26 5.71 4.70
CA HIS A 82 -1.92 4.44 4.97
C HIS A 82 -1.27 3.68 6.14
N LEU A 83 0.06 3.65 6.23
CA LEU A 83 0.79 3.07 7.37
C LEU A 83 0.38 3.72 8.69
N GLU A 84 0.34 5.06 8.74
CA GLU A 84 -0.08 5.83 9.92
C GLU A 84 -1.51 5.48 10.35
N THR A 85 -2.43 5.32 9.39
CA THR A 85 -3.83 5.04 9.70
C THR A 85 -4.10 3.58 10.05
N THR A 86 -3.39 2.64 9.44
CA THR A 86 -3.72 1.20 9.51
C THR A 86 -2.91 0.49 10.58
N CYS A 87 -1.61 0.75 10.67
CA CYS A 87 -0.72 0.08 11.64
C CYS A 87 0.22 1.03 12.39
N GLY A 88 -0.13 2.32 12.50
CA GLY A 88 0.68 3.35 13.16
C GLY A 88 1.08 3.01 14.60
N ASP A 89 0.14 2.52 15.41
CA ASP A 89 0.40 2.15 16.81
C ASP A 89 1.42 0.98 16.91
N ALA A 90 1.32 0.02 16.00
CA ALA A 90 2.23 -1.13 15.97
C ALA A 90 3.62 -0.77 15.44
N LEU A 91 3.68 0.15 14.48
CA LEU A 91 4.93 0.76 14.00
C LEU A 91 5.63 1.51 15.13
N GLU A 92 4.91 2.34 15.88
CA GLU A 92 5.43 3.07 17.03
C GLU A 92 5.93 2.11 18.12
N ALA A 93 5.15 1.07 18.44
CA ALA A 93 5.56 0.04 19.40
C ALA A 93 6.81 -0.73 18.96
N SER A 94 7.03 -0.86 17.65
CA SER A 94 8.21 -1.49 17.05
C SER A 94 9.38 -0.53 16.88
N GLY A 95 9.20 0.76 17.18
CA GLY A 95 10.21 1.80 16.98
C GLY A 95 10.47 2.15 15.51
N VAL A 96 9.52 1.85 14.63
CA VAL A 96 9.59 2.12 13.19
C VAL A 96 8.74 3.35 12.88
N SER A 97 9.30 4.30 12.13
CA SER A 97 8.57 5.46 11.62
C SER A 97 7.82 5.08 10.35
N ALA A 98 6.53 5.44 10.27
CA ALA A 98 5.75 5.27 9.04
C ALA A 98 6.35 6.02 7.85
N ALA A 99 6.98 7.18 8.10
CA ALA A 99 7.67 7.94 7.07
C ALA A 99 8.92 7.21 6.56
N ASP A 100 9.73 6.65 7.47
CA ASP A 100 10.97 5.96 7.10
C ASP A 100 10.64 4.66 6.36
N LEU A 101 9.61 3.93 6.81
CA LEU A 101 9.13 2.73 6.14
C LEU A 101 8.58 3.04 4.74
N ALA A 102 7.77 4.09 4.59
CA ALA A 102 7.26 4.52 3.30
C ALA A 102 8.36 4.97 2.33
N GLU A 103 9.42 5.63 2.83
CA GLU A 103 10.58 6.00 2.03
C GLU A 103 11.39 4.77 1.60
N ALA A 104 11.57 3.80 2.49
CA ALA A 104 12.27 2.56 2.19
C ALA A 104 11.56 1.74 1.09
N MET A 105 10.24 1.64 1.16
CA MET A 105 9.41 0.92 0.17
C MET A 105 9.65 1.42 -1.27
N VAL A 106 9.75 2.73 -1.47
CA VAL A 106 9.94 3.32 -2.81
C VAL A 106 11.41 3.42 -3.23
N SER A 107 12.33 3.36 -2.27
CA SER A 107 13.78 3.53 -2.49
C SER A 107 14.48 2.24 -2.89
N GLU A 108 14.04 1.08 -2.39
CA GLU A 108 14.73 -0.21 -2.59
C GLU A 108 14.21 -1.04 -3.78
N SER A 109 13.12 -0.62 -4.42
CA SER A 109 12.46 -1.37 -5.52
C SER A 109 13.22 -1.39 -6.86
#